data_AF-A0A814MMK2-F1
#
_entry.id   AF-A0A814MMK2-F1
#
_cell.length_a   1.000
_cell.length_b   1.000
_cell.length_c   1.000
_cell.angle_alpha   90.00
_cell.angle_beta   90.00
_cell.angle_gamma   90.00
#
_symmetry.space_group_name_H-M   'P 1'
#
loop_
_entity.id
_entity.type
_entity.pdbx_description
1 polymer ?
#
loop_
_entity_poly.entity_id
_entity_poly.type
_entity_poly.pdbx_seq_one_letter_code
_entity_poly.pdbx_strand_id
1 'polypeptide(L)'
;MEEDQQAYGDDTLENHLLPSVELFYDPEDHWILQQDGASAHTEHSIRDWFKEQNIEVLPWCPRSPDLNPIENLWSLIDAKMVNTRITSIDHLKQVLHKEWLSISTEY
;
A
#
# COMPACT_ATOMS: atom_id res chain seq x y z
N MET A 1 5.42 -14.86 -9.93
CA MET A 1 6.06 -15.32 -8.68
C MET A 1 7.36 -14.56 -8.46
N GLU A 2 8.45 -14.80 -9.19
CA GLU A 2 9.69 -13.99 -9.07
C GLU A 2 9.52 -12.52 -9.53
N GLU A 3 8.82 -12.30 -10.63
CA GLU A 3 8.58 -10.94 -11.17
C GLU A 3 7.72 -10.08 -10.20
N ASP A 4 6.71 -10.68 -9.57
CA ASP A 4 5.85 -10.00 -8.61
C ASP A 4 6.59 -9.64 -7.30
N GLN A 5 7.58 -10.46 -6.91
CA GLN A 5 8.41 -10.25 -5.72
C GLN A 5 9.41 -9.12 -5.94
N GLN A 6 10.09 -9.13 -7.10
CA GLN A 6 11.03 -8.08 -7.45
C GLN A 6 10.33 -6.74 -7.66
N ALA A 7 9.15 -6.73 -8.28
CA ALA A 7 8.32 -5.53 -8.37
C ALA A 7 7.91 -5.01 -6.98
N TYR A 8 7.60 -5.89 -6.03
CA TYR A 8 7.25 -5.45 -4.68
C TYR A 8 8.44 -4.80 -3.94
N GLY A 9 9.61 -5.44 -3.96
CA GLY A 9 10.81 -4.91 -3.31
C GLY A 9 11.29 -3.60 -3.93
N ASP A 10 11.60 -3.63 -5.22
CA ASP A 10 12.28 -2.52 -5.91
C ASP A 10 11.29 -1.38 -6.24
N ASP A 11 10.10 -1.69 -6.74
CA ASP A 11 9.15 -0.66 -7.21
C ASP A 11 8.27 -0.13 -6.07
N THR A 12 7.75 -1.01 -5.20
CA THR A 12 6.81 -0.57 -4.16
C THR A 12 7.54 -0.12 -2.90
N LEU A 13 8.40 -0.95 -2.32
CA LEU A 13 9.02 -0.61 -1.04
C LEU A 13 10.11 0.46 -1.20
N GLU A 14 11.05 0.26 -2.12
CA GLU A 14 12.16 1.21 -2.27
C GLU A 14 11.70 2.54 -2.90
N ASN A 15 10.96 2.51 -4.01
CA ASN A 15 10.61 3.74 -4.74
C ASN A 15 9.35 4.46 -4.21
N HIS A 16 8.52 3.83 -3.38
CA HIS A 16 7.29 4.45 -2.88
C HIS A 16 7.18 4.49 -1.36
N LEU A 17 7.49 3.42 -0.63
CA LEU A 17 7.39 3.43 0.83
C LEU A 17 8.42 4.39 1.46
N LEU A 18 9.72 4.24 1.14
CA LEU A 18 10.76 5.06 1.77
C LEU A 18 10.55 6.57 1.51
N PRO A 19 10.30 7.04 0.26
CA PRO A 19 10.03 8.45 0.01
C PRO A 19 8.75 8.96 0.68
N SER A 20 7.73 8.09 0.83
CA SER A 20 6.51 8.46 1.56
C SER A 20 6.81 8.65 3.06
N VAL A 21 7.62 7.79 3.65
CA VAL A 21 8.03 7.93 5.06
C VAL A 21 8.77 9.25 5.26
N GLU A 22 9.74 9.57 4.40
CA GLU A 22 10.50 10.84 4.45
C GLU A 22 9.60 12.08 4.25
N LEU A 23 8.50 11.93 3.52
CA LEU A 23 7.54 13.01 3.29
C LEU A 23 6.58 13.22 4.47
N PHE A 24 6.17 12.15 5.15
CA PHE A 24 5.10 12.19 6.16
C PHE A 24 5.60 12.18 7.61
N TYR A 25 6.83 11.74 7.87
CA TYR A 25 7.38 11.58 9.22
C TYR A 25 8.71 12.32 9.35
N ASP A 26 8.94 12.89 10.54
CA ASP A 26 10.25 13.43 10.88
C ASP A 26 11.23 12.27 11.19
N PRO A 27 12.55 12.46 11.05
CA PRO A 27 13.54 11.40 11.33
C PRO A 27 13.52 10.83 12.76
N GLU A 28 12.90 11.55 13.70
CA GLU A 28 12.75 11.14 15.10
C GLU A 28 11.45 10.37 15.36
N ASP A 29 10.51 10.40 14.41
CA ASP A 29 9.22 9.73 14.56
C ASP A 29 9.36 8.22 14.45
N HIS A 30 8.64 7.51 15.32
CA HIS A 30 8.52 6.07 15.24
C HIS A 30 7.28 5.69 14.44
N TRP A 31 7.46 4.84 13.43
CA TRP A 31 6.40 4.29 12.59
C TRP A 31 6.56 2.77 12.44
N ILE A 32 5.44 2.11 12.17
CA ILE A 32 5.38 0.66 11.95
C ILE A 32 4.66 0.42 10.63
N LEU A 33 5.25 -0.37 9.74
CA LEU A 33 4.62 -0.77 8.49
C LEU A 33 3.56 -1.84 8.74
N GLN A 34 2.36 -1.63 8.23
CA GLN A 34 1.35 -2.68 8.14
C GLN A 34 1.26 -3.19 6.70
N GLN A 35 1.37 -4.51 6.52
CA GLN A 35 1.16 -5.19 5.24
C GLN A 35 0.38 -6.50 5.48
N ASP A 36 -0.32 -7.00 4.47
CA ASP A 36 -1.02 -8.28 4.59
C ASP A 36 -0.06 -9.50 4.50
N GLY A 37 -0.62 -10.69 4.70
CA GLY A 37 0.13 -11.94 4.65
C GLY A 37 0.33 -12.52 3.24
N ALA A 38 0.24 -11.73 2.17
CA ALA A 38 0.46 -12.24 0.81
C ALA A 38 1.85 -12.88 0.66
N SER A 39 1.96 -13.86 -0.24
CA SER A 39 3.21 -14.62 -0.41
C SER A 39 4.39 -13.75 -0.85
N ALA A 40 4.13 -12.71 -1.65
CA ALA A 40 5.16 -11.74 -2.06
C ALA A 40 5.69 -10.93 -0.86
N HIS A 41 4.81 -10.53 0.06
CA HIS A 41 5.17 -9.70 1.22
C HIS A 41 5.87 -10.49 2.33
N THR A 42 5.68 -11.82 2.35
CA THR A 42 6.19 -12.71 3.40
C THR A 42 7.39 -13.54 2.98
N GLU A 43 7.94 -13.30 1.80
CA GLU A 43 9.13 -13.95 1.30
C GLU A 43 10.37 -13.61 2.16
N HIS A 44 11.36 -14.51 2.14
CA HIS A 44 12.60 -14.35 2.87
C HIS A 44 13.39 -13.10 2.45
N SER A 45 13.54 -12.85 1.14
CA SER A 45 14.23 -11.68 0.58
C SER A 45 13.63 -10.37 1.10
N ILE A 46 12.31 -10.24 1.04
CA ILE A 46 11.58 -9.07 1.53
C ILE A 46 11.72 -8.90 3.05
N ARG A 47 11.67 -10.00 3.81
CA ARG A 47 11.91 -9.96 5.27
C ARG A 47 13.32 -9.53 5.63
N ASP A 48 14.32 -9.92 4.84
CA ASP A 48 15.69 -9.52 5.08
C ASP A 48 15.91 -8.06 4.68
N TRP A 49 15.31 -7.59 3.58
CA TRP A 49 15.29 -6.18 3.21
C TRP A 49 14.71 -5.30 4.34
N PHE A 50 13.58 -5.68 4.95
CA PHE A 50 13.03 -4.93 6.08
C PHE A 50 14.00 -4.82 7.27
N LYS A 51 14.77 -5.88 7.56
CA LYS A 51 15.80 -5.84 8.62
C LYS A 51 16.96 -4.93 8.26
N GLU A 52 17.40 -4.96 7.00
CA GLU A 52 18.49 -4.11 6.50
C GLU A 52 18.12 -2.62 6.54
N GLN A 53 16.86 -2.29 6.21
CA GLN A 53 16.32 -0.93 6.29
C GLN A 53 15.87 -0.53 7.71
N ASN A 54 15.98 -1.44 8.69
CA ASN A 54 15.53 -1.23 10.08
C ASN A 54 14.03 -0.82 10.18
N ILE A 55 13.20 -1.44 9.34
CA ILE A 55 11.75 -1.21 9.29
C ILE A 55 11.03 -2.23 10.17
N GLU A 56 10.24 -1.74 11.12
CA GLU A 56 9.35 -2.60 11.91
C GLU A 56 8.07 -2.90 11.11
N VAL A 57 7.73 -4.19 10.99
CA VAL A 57 6.51 -4.64 10.31
C VAL A 57 5.56 -5.22 11.35
N LEU A 58 4.32 -4.70 11.38
CA LEU A 58 3.28 -5.16 12.28
C LEU A 58 2.97 -6.65 12.04
N PRO A 59 3.01 -7.51 13.07
CA PRO A 59 2.59 -8.90 12.93
C PRO A 59 1.13 -8.99 12.48
N TRP A 60 0.88 -9.66 11.36
CA TRP A 60 -0.45 -9.76 10.77
C TRP A 60 -1.08 -11.15 10.96
N CYS A 61 -2.33 -11.20 11.41
CA CYS A 61 -3.07 -12.46 11.47
C CYS A 61 -3.48 -12.93 10.07
N PRO A 62 -3.30 -14.22 9.72
CA PRO A 62 -3.76 -14.73 8.44
C PRO A 62 -5.26 -14.50 8.22
N ARG A 63 -5.65 -14.20 6.98
CA ARG A 63 -7.06 -14.07 6.54
C ARG A 63 -7.88 -13.06 7.34
N SER A 64 -7.26 -11.96 7.76
CA SER A 64 -7.93 -10.87 8.48
C SER A 64 -7.97 -9.59 7.63
N PRO A 65 -8.65 -9.59 6.45
CA PRO A 65 -8.75 -8.39 5.62
C PRO A 65 -9.54 -7.28 6.32
N ASP A 66 -10.45 -7.64 7.23
CA ASP A 66 -11.24 -6.75 8.07
C ASP A 66 -10.39 -5.87 8.99
N LEU A 67 -9.17 -6.29 9.31
CA LEU A 67 -8.25 -5.52 10.12
C LEU A 67 -7.49 -4.47 9.29
N ASN A 68 -7.48 -4.57 7.95
CA ASN A 68 -6.65 -3.73 7.10
C ASN A 68 -7.34 -2.37 6.80
N PRO A 69 -6.85 -1.24 7.36
CA PRO A 69 -7.54 0.04 7.21
C PRO A 69 -7.63 0.52 5.75
N ILE A 70 -6.72 0.08 4.87
CA ILE A 70 -6.76 0.47 3.46
C ILE A 70 -8.01 -0.06 2.74
N GLU A 71 -8.62 -1.15 3.23
CA GLU A 71 -9.86 -1.70 2.67
C GLU A 71 -11.05 -0.73 2.85
N ASN A 72 -11.04 0.05 3.92
CA ASN A 72 -12.04 1.10 4.14
C ASN A 72 -11.86 2.25 3.13
N LEU A 73 -10.62 2.55 2.77
CA LEU A 73 -10.30 3.57 1.76
C LEU A 73 -10.70 3.10 0.36
N TRP A 74 -10.40 1.84 0.01
CA TRP A 74 -10.86 1.24 -1.25
C TRP A 74 -12.38 1.18 -1.34
N SER A 75 -13.06 0.81 -0.27
CA SER A 75 -14.53 0.81 -0.21
C SER A 75 -15.12 2.21 -0.47
N LEU A 76 -14.47 3.27 0.03
CA LEU A 76 -14.89 4.65 -0.24
C LEU A 76 -14.72 5.02 -1.72
N ILE A 77 -13.58 4.65 -2.32
CA ILE A 77 -13.28 4.91 -3.73
C ILE A 77 -14.27 4.16 -4.61
N ASP A 78 -14.54 2.89 -4.32
CA ASP A 78 -15.54 2.08 -5.03
C ASP A 78 -16.93 2.70 -4.96
N ALA A 79 -17.33 3.20 -3.78
CA ALA A 79 -18.61 3.90 -3.62
C ALA A 79 -18.69 5.20 -4.45
N LYS A 80 -17.59 5.96 -4.55
CA LYS A 80 -17.50 7.15 -5.42
C LYS A 80 -17.57 6.81 -6.90
N MET A 81 -17.06 5.63 -7.27
CA MET A 81 -16.96 5.19 -8.67
C MET A 81 -18.17 4.40 -9.17
N VAL A 82 -19.10 4.01 -8.30
CA VAL A 82 -20.23 3.09 -8.62
C VAL A 82 -21.07 3.53 -9.83
N ASN A 83 -21.20 4.83 -10.07
CA ASN A 83 -21.98 5.40 -11.18
C ASN A 83 -21.11 5.83 -12.38
N THR A 84 -19.80 5.63 -12.32
CA THR A 84 -18.86 6.03 -13.37
C THR A 84 -18.72 4.92 -14.40
N ARG A 85 -19.09 5.21 -15.66
CA ARG A 85 -18.89 4.26 -16.76
C ARG A 85 -17.43 4.24 -17.18
N ILE A 86 -16.71 3.20 -16.77
CA ILE A 86 -15.33 2.95 -17.21
C ILE A 86 -15.32 2.43 -18.65
N THR A 87 -14.42 2.97 -19.47
CA THR A 87 -14.37 2.71 -20.93
C THR A 87 -13.03 2.18 -21.43
N SER A 88 -11.97 2.32 -20.64
CA SER A 88 -10.63 1.78 -20.90
C SER A 88 -9.84 1.68 -19.60
N ILE A 89 -8.68 0.99 -19.65
CA ILE A 89 -7.75 0.92 -18.52
C ILE A 89 -7.20 2.32 -18.17
N ASP A 90 -6.89 3.14 -19.17
CA ASP A 90 -6.41 4.50 -18.92
C ASP A 90 -7.48 5.38 -18.26
N HIS A 91 -8.74 5.24 -18.70
CA HIS A 91 -9.86 5.91 -18.04
C HIS A 91 -10.01 5.44 -16.59
N LEU A 92 -9.87 4.14 -16.33
CA LEU A 92 -9.89 3.59 -14.97
C LEU A 92 -8.80 4.22 -14.10
N LYS A 93 -7.55 4.25 -14.58
CA LYS A 93 -6.42 4.84 -13.85
C LYS A 93 -6.65 6.32 -13.54
N GLN A 94 -7.17 7.08 -14.51
CA GLN A 94 -7.48 8.50 -14.32
C GLN A 94 -8.57 8.72 -13.28
N VAL A 95 -9.65 7.92 -13.31
CA VAL A 95 -10.74 8.02 -12.33
C VAL A 95 -10.24 7.63 -10.95
N LEU A 96 -9.51 6.53 -10.80
CA LEU A 96 -8.93 6.10 -9.52
C LEU A 96 -8.04 7.19 -8.92
N HIS A 97 -7.11 7.74 -9.70
CA HIS A 97 -6.22 8.79 -9.24
C HIS A 97 -6.97 10.06 -8.83
N LYS A 98 -7.99 10.45 -9.60
CA LYS A 98 -8.86 11.58 -9.27
C LYS A 98 -9.62 11.34 -7.96
N GLU A 99 -10.24 10.18 -7.79
CA GLU A 99 -11.04 9.89 -6.60
C GLU A 99 -10.14 9.74 -5.37
N TRP A 100 -8.96 9.13 -5.50
CA TRP A 100 -7.94 9.07 -4.44
C TRP A 100 -7.57 10.47 -3.93
N LEU A 101 -7.21 11.39 -4.82
CA LEU A 101 -6.86 12.77 -4.46
C LEU A 101 -8.04 13.60 -3.92
N SER A 102 -9.27 13.12 -4.08
CA SER A 102 -10.47 13.78 -3.55
C SER A 102 -10.77 13.43 -2.09
N ILE A 103 -10.04 12.47 -1.52
CA ILE A 103 -10.25 12.00 -0.15
C ILE A 103 -9.61 13.01 0.81
N SER A 104 -10.36 13.37 1.85
CA SER A 104 -9.86 14.26 2.90
C SER A 104 -8.76 13.56 3.69
N THR A 105 -7.75 14.32 4.12
CA THR A 105 -6.75 13.83 5.08
C THR A 105 -7.32 13.56 6.48
N GLU A 106 -8.58 13.97 6.72
CA GLU A 106 -9.32 13.70 7.96
C GLU A 106 -10.21 12.45 7.90
N TYR A 107 -10.24 11.74 6.76
CA TYR A 107 -10.97 10.47 6.61
C TYR A 107 -10.16 9.30 7.18
#